data_AF-A0A2V8DIY0-F1
#
_entry.id   AF-A0A2V8DIY0-F1
#
_cell.length_a   1.000
_cell.length_b   1.000
_cell.length_c   1.000
_cell.angle_alpha   90.00
_cell.angle_beta   90.00
_cell.angle_gamma   90.00
#
_symmetry.space_group_name_H-M   'P 1'
#
loop_
_entity.id
_entity.type
_entity.pdbx_description
1 polymer ?
#
loop_
_entity_poly.entity_id
_entity_poly.type
_entity_poly.pdbx_seq_one_letter_code
_entity_poly.pdbx_strand_id
1 'polypeptide(L)'
;MQTQYALSVTYSNGKEGPNEVISLTVDGTPVSSFQNRDSGDSIEGWNLFVTDPAGTSTLGPGSHTLTLDVNGGDGCVEIDVVTLSPVMPRDG
;
A
#
# COMPACT_ATOMS: atom_id res chain seq x y z
N MET A 1 1.48 5.78 -24.44
CA MET A 1 0.54 4.66 -24.24
C MET A 1 0.30 4.54 -22.76
N GLN A 2 -0.89 4.10 -22.34
CA GLN A 2 -1.15 3.82 -20.93
C GLN A 2 -0.66 2.41 -20.57
N THR A 3 -0.16 2.24 -19.36
CA THR A 3 0.31 0.97 -18.81
C THR A 3 -0.46 0.68 -17.52
N GLN A 4 -0.92 -0.55 -17.35
CA GLN A 4 -1.50 -1.00 -16.09
C GLN A 4 -0.36 -1.33 -15.11
N TYR A 5 -0.45 -0.83 -13.89
CA TYR A 5 0.47 -1.12 -12.80
C TYR A 5 -0.28 -1.85 -11.69
N ALA A 6 0.35 -2.88 -11.13
CA ALA A 6 -0.01 -3.45 -9.85
C ALA A 6 0.70 -2.67 -8.74
N LEU A 7 -0.05 -2.29 -7.72
CA LEU A 7 0.44 -1.51 -6.60
C LEU A 7 0.58 -2.41 -5.37
N SER A 8 1.60 -2.18 -4.56
CA SER A 8 1.74 -2.82 -3.25
C SER A 8 2.34 -1.83 -2.25
N VAL A 9 1.97 -1.96 -0.98
CA VAL A 9 2.49 -1.14 0.11
C VAL A 9 3.29 -2.05 1.04
N THR A 10 4.53 -1.65 1.31
CA THR A 10 5.38 -2.24 2.34
C THR A 10 5.38 -1.33 3.57
N TYR A 11 5.17 -1.94 4.74
CA TYR A 11 5.05 -1.21 6.00
C TYR A 11 5.45 -2.11 7.19
N SER A 12 5.68 -1.49 8.35
CA SER A 12 5.78 -2.17 9.65
C SER A 12 4.61 -1.76 10.56
N ASN A 13 4.11 -2.72 11.34
CA ASN A 13 3.12 -2.47 12.39
C ASN A 13 3.38 -3.41 13.58
N GLY A 14 3.81 -2.85 14.71
CA GLY A 14 3.97 -3.62 15.95
C GLY A 14 2.61 -3.98 16.55
N LYS A 15 2.51 -5.16 17.17
CA LYS A 15 1.25 -5.66 17.74
C LYS A 15 0.88 -4.96 19.05
N GLU A 16 0.52 -3.69 18.99
CA GLU A 16 0.24 -2.84 20.15
C GLU A 16 -1.26 -2.60 20.37
N GLY A 17 -2.07 -2.75 19.33
CA GLY A 17 -3.49 -2.46 19.35
C GLY A 17 -4.22 -2.89 18.08
N PRO A 18 -5.40 -2.32 17.79
CA PRO A 18 -6.14 -2.63 16.58
C PRO A 18 -5.42 -2.12 15.32
N ASN A 19 -5.43 -2.91 14.26
CA ASN A 19 -4.86 -2.56 12.95
C ASN A 19 -5.56 -1.38 12.26
N GLU A 20 -4.76 -0.50 11.64
CA GLU A 20 -5.18 0.64 10.81
C GLU A 20 -5.79 0.21 9.48
N VAL A 21 -6.59 1.10 8.89
CA VAL A 21 -7.01 1.01 7.50
C VAL A 21 -6.14 1.93 6.65
N ILE A 22 -5.53 1.36 5.62
CA ILE A 22 -4.75 2.06 4.61
C ILE A 22 -5.60 2.19 3.34
N SER A 23 -5.90 3.42 2.94
CA SER A 23 -6.58 3.75 1.69
C SER A 23 -5.62 4.36 0.69
N LEU A 24 -5.64 3.88 -0.54
CA LEU A 24 -4.78 4.31 -1.63
C LEU A 24 -5.60 4.98 -2.72
N THR A 25 -5.20 6.20 -3.10
CA THR A 25 -5.73 6.90 -4.27
C THR A 25 -4.62 7.24 -5.24
N VAL A 26 -4.95 7.27 -6.53
CA VAL A 26 -4.08 7.71 -7.61
C VAL A 26 -4.80 8.79 -8.40
N ASP A 27 -4.20 9.98 -8.49
CA ASP A 27 -4.79 11.19 -9.07
C ASP A 27 -6.20 11.49 -8.51
N GLY A 28 -6.38 11.26 -7.21
CA GLY A 28 -7.66 11.42 -6.50
C GLY A 28 -8.69 10.30 -6.75
N THR A 29 -8.40 9.33 -7.62
CA THR A 29 -9.26 8.16 -7.84
C THR A 29 -8.91 7.05 -6.85
N PRO A 30 -9.87 6.53 -6.06
CA PRO A 30 -9.63 5.39 -5.18
C PRO A 30 -9.18 4.14 -5.94
N VAL A 31 -8.11 3.51 -5.46
CA VAL A 31 -7.59 2.24 -5.99
C VAL A 31 -7.94 1.08 -5.06
N SER A 32 -7.64 1.23 -3.77
CA SER A 32 -7.90 0.19 -2.78
C SER A 32 -8.05 0.76 -1.38
N SER A 33 -8.69 0.00 -0.50
CA SER A 33 -8.64 0.20 0.94
C SER A 33 -8.54 -1.15 1.61
N PHE A 34 -7.61 -1.31 2.54
CA PHE A 34 -7.39 -2.57 3.26
C PHE A 34 -6.97 -2.31 4.70
N GLN A 35 -7.28 -3.26 5.59
CA GLN A 35 -6.76 -3.24 6.94
C GLN A 35 -5.32 -3.75 6.90
N ASN A 36 -4.39 -3.03 7.53
CA ASN A 36 -3.02 -3.48 7.69
C ASN A 36 -2.96 -4.70 8.64
N ARG A 37 -1.78 -5.26 8.84
CA ARG A 37 -1.57 -6.37 9.78
C ARG A 37 -0.28 -6.19 10.57
N ASP A 38 -0.29 -6.72 11.79
CA ASP A 38 0.91 -6.90 12.59
C ASP A 38 2.03 -7.55 11.77
N SER A 39 3.20 -6.91 11.72
CA SER A 39 4.40 -7.46 11.09
C SER A 39 5.17 -8.41 12.01
N GLY A 40 4.85 -8.40 13.31
CA GLY A 40 5.46 -9.24 14.33
C GLY A 40 4.75 -9.10 15.69
N ASP A 41 5.50 -9.19 16.78
CA ASP A 41 4.99 -8.84 18.12
C ASP A 41 5.13 -7.34 18.41
N SER A 42 4.82 -6.94 19.65
CA SER A 42 4.89 -5.54 20.09
C SER A 42 6.31 -5.00 20.33
N ILE A 43 7.36 -5.81 20.12
CA ILE A 43 8.75 -5.42 20.37
C ILE A 43 9.53 -5.45 19.06
N GLU A 44 9.53 -6.58 18.38
CA GLU A 44 10.28 -6.80 17.15
C GLU A 44 9.49 -6.40 15.90
N GLY A 45 8.16 -6.31 15.98
CA GLY A 45 7.28 -6.02 14.83
C GLY A 45 7.65 -4.73 14.09
N TRP A 46 8.06 -3.68 14.80
CA TRP A 46 8.50 -2.42 14.18
C TRP A 46 9.74 -2.55 13.28
N ASN A 47 10.55 -3.60 13.45
CA ASN A 47 11.72 -3.88 12.62
C ASN A 47 11.44 -4.94 11.53
N LEU A 48 10.22 -5.46 11.46
CA LEU A 48 9.78 -6.41 10.46
C LEU A 48 8.85 -5.73 9.48
N PHE A 49 9.03 -6.02 8.18
CA PHE A 49 8.26 -5.41 7.11
C PHE A 49 7.39 -6.46 6.43
N VAL A 50 6.13 -6.10 6.20
CA VAL A 50 5.20 -6.88 5.37
C VAL A 50 4.82 -6.07 4.15
N THR A 51 4.58 -6.77 3.04
CA THR A 51 4.10 -6.17 1.80
C THR A 51 2.71 -6.71 1.50
N ASP A 52 1.75 -5.82 1.29
CA ASP A 52 0.40 -6.20 0.86
C ASP A 52 0.04 -5.60 -0.50
N PRO A 53 -0.69 -6.35 -1.36
CA PRO A 53 -1.23 -5.82 -2.60
C PRO A 53 -2.22 -4.68 -2.34
N ALA A 54 -2.12 -3.62 -3.15
CA ALA A 54 -2.94 -2.41 -3.05
C ALA A 54 -3.62 -2.09 -4.39
N GLY A 55 -4.14 -3.13 -5.06
CA GLY A 55 -4.90 -3.00 -6.30
C GLY A 55 -4.08 -2.67 -7.54
N THR A 56 -4.75 -2.14 -8.57
CA THR A 56 -4.12 -1.79 -9.86
C THR A 56 -4.58 -0.42 -10.34
N SER A 57 -3.71 0.33 -11.01
CA SER A 57 -4.05 1.59 -11.68
C SER A 57 -3.47 1.64 -13.10
N THR A 58 -4.18 2.30 -14.02
CA THR A 58 -3.73 2.49 -15.41
C THR A 58 -3.22 3.91 -15.57
N LEU A 59 -1.92 4.04 -15.87
CA LEU A 59 -1.24 5.34 -15.89
C LEU A 59 -0.65 5.62 -17.26
N GLY A 60 -0.74 6.89 -17.67
CA GLY A 60 -0.05 7.39 -18.86
C GLY A 60 1.39 7.78 -18.54
N PRO A 61 2.16 8.22 -19.55
CA PRO A 61 3.43 8.88 -19.30
C PRO A 61 3.19 10.23 -18.61
N GLY A 62 4.00 10.54 -17.59
CA GLY A 62 3.95 11.83 -16.91
C GLY A 62 4.05 11.70 -15.39
N SER A 63 3.85 12.82 -14.71
CA SER A 63 3.76 12.87 -13.26
C SER A 63 2.34 12.53 -12.81
N HIS A 64 2.24 11.66 -11.82
CA HIS A 64 1.00 11.23 -11.17
C HIS A 64 1.14 11.43 -9.66
N THR A 65 0.01 11.60 -8.98
CA THR A 65 -0.02 11.72 -7.51
C THR A 65 -0.55 10.46 -6.90
N LEU A 66 0.18 9.92 -5.93
CA LEU A 66 -0.25 8.82 -5.10
C LEU A 66 -0.49 9.36 -3.69
N THR A 67 -1.64 9.04 -3.11
CA THR A 67 -1.96 9.44 -1.73
C THR A 67 -2.37 8.21 -0.94
N LEU A 68 -1.67 8.01 0.16
CA LEU A 68 -2.06 7.08 1.22
C LEU A 68 -2.74 7.87 2.32
N ASP A 69 -3.92 7.41 2.72
CA ASP A 69 -4.63 7.90 3.88
C ASP A 69 -4.72 6.75 4.90
N VAL A 70 -4.28 7.00 6.12
CA VAL A 70 -4.17 6.00 7.19
C VAL A 70 -5.08 6.42 8.33
N ASN A 71 -6.06 5.57 8.66
CA ASN A 71 -7.10 5.89 9.62
C ASN A 71 -7.46 4.71 10.53
N GLY A 72 -8.11 5.03 11.65
CA GLY A 72 -8.53 4.04 12.64
C GLY A 72 -7.34 3.45 13.37
N GLY A 73 -7.52 2.22 13.88
CA GLY A 73 -6.48 1.52 14.61
C GLY A 73 -6.08 2.17 15.93
N ASP A 74 -4.85 1.91 16.37
CA ASP A 74 -4.20 2.62 17.46
C ASP A 74 -3.36 3.82 16.97
N GLY A 75 -3.22 3.95 15.64
CA GLY A 75 -2.57 5.07 14.98
C GLY A 75 -1.08 4.85 14.72
N CYS A 76 -0.59 3.62 14.87
CA CYS A 76 0.82 3.29 14.74
C CYS A 76 1.04 2.43 13.47
N VAL A 77 1.60 3.02 12.41
CA VAL A 77 2.11 2.27 11.25
C VAL A 77 3.25 3.05 10.62
N GLU A 78 4.32 2.37 10.21
CA GLU A 78 5.41 2.99 9.47
C GLU A 78 5.36 2.55 8.01
N ILE A 79 5.07 3.49 7.12
CA ILE A 79 5.08 3.24 5.67
C ILE A 79 6.53 3.33 5.16
N ASP A 80 6.99 2.26 4.51
CA ASP A 80 8.32 2.21 3.90
C ASP A 80 8.27 2.58 2.41
N VAL A 81 7.62 1.73 1.60
CA VAL A 81 7.59 1.91 0.15
C VAL A 81 6.24 1.55 -0.46
N VAL A 82 5.81 2.34 -1.45
CA VAL A 82 4.77 1.96 -2.40
C VAL A 82 5.42 1.56 -3.71
N THR A 83 5.24 0.30 -4.10
CA THR A 83 5.82 -0.24 -5.34
C THR A 83 4.77 -0.25 -6.45
N LEU A 84 5.17 0.22 -7.64
CA LEU A 84 4.38 0.11 -8.87
C LEU A 84 5.08 -0.87 -9.81
N SER A 85 4.45 -2.00 -10.08
CA SER A 85 4.96 -3.02 -11.02
C SER A 85 4.12 -3.02 -12.30
N PRO A 86 4.71 -2.82 -13.49
CA PRO A 86 3.97 -2.95 -14.74
C PRO A 86 3.33 -4.34 -14.85
N VAL A 87 2.03 -4.39 -15.11
CA VAL A 87 1.33 -5.61 -15.50
C VAL A 87 1.62 -5.82 -16.98
N MET A 88 2.48 -6.79 -17.31
CA MET A 88 2.72 -7.10 -18.72
C MET A 88 1.42 -7.56 -19.37
N PRO A 89 1.07 -7.05 -20.56
CA PRO A 89 0.02 -7.66 -21.37
C PRO A 89 0.37 -9.14 -21.53
N ARG A 90 -0.58 -10.05 -21.28
CA ARG A 90 -0.38 -11.44 -21.70
C ARG A 90 -0.27 -11.41 -23.22
N ASP A 91 0.84 -11.91 -23.75
CA ASP A 91 1.00 -12.12 -25.18
C ASP A 91 -0.21 -12.94 -25.68
N GLY A 92 -0.92 -12.39 -26.66
CA GLY A 92 -2.06 -13.03 -27.31
C GLY A 92 -1.63 -14.02 -28.38
#